data_AF-A0A3D0H719-F1
#
_entry.id   AF-A0A3D0H719-F1
#
_cell.length_a   1.000
_cell.length_b   1.000
_cell.length_c   1.000
_cell.angle_alpha   90.00
_cell.angle_beta   90.00
_cell.angle_gamma   90.00
#
_symmetry.space_group_name_H-M   'P 1'
#
loop_
_entity.id
_entity.type
_entity.pdbx_description
1 polymer ?
#
loop_
_entity_poly.entity_id
_entity_poly.type
_entity_poly.pdbx_seq_one_letter_code
_entity_poly.pdbx_strand_id
1 'polypeptide(L)'
;MSKLKIRLVLVILVLFLLAEGAWIVVLRQRIKELEFGMEAFGSRASIGRRPPPPDPTALTQGKMPPHLVRLLEINKSLHREDRERYGEAVHGLYLQALVMDRGPVNPADRVNSEKALSRLIEEYPEANATAMAIADRALEAAMRRKTSDVEFYFKMLSKQKNHQGIVTDKGVEAYSSLLLYLTRNYIRDGRLEKAEELIRKIESDYSDKLVADRDQSGEPDWRPGSEIAKALRRELASAQAEPATGQRPGG
;
A
#
# COMPACT_ATOMS: atom_id res chain seq x y z
N MET A 1 -37.44 -24.21 -5.69
CA MET A 1 -36.64 -23.42 -4.72
C MET A 1 -37.57 -22.56 -3.88
N SER A 2 -37.47 -22.58 -2.55
CA SER A 2 -38.38 -21.78 -1.69
C SER A 2 -38.02 -20.29 -1.75
N LYS A 3 -39.03 -19.42 -1.70
CA LYS A 3 -38.88 -17.94 -1.71
C LYS A 3 -37.92 -17.43 -0.62
N LEU A 4 -37.76 -18.20 0.46
CA LEU A 4 -36.82 -17.91 1.57
C LEU A 4 -35.35 -18.05 1.15
N LYS A 5 -35.01 -19.07 0.34
CA LYS A 5 -33.64 -19.26 -0.17
C LYS A 5 -33.23 -18.14 -1.14
N ILE A 6 -34.16 -17.66 -1.96
CA ILE A 6 -33.92 -16.56 -2.91
C ILE A 6 -33.68 -15.24 -2.15
N ARG A 7 -34.49 -14.95 -1.13
CA ARG A 7 -34.30 -13.75 -0.29
C ARG A 7 -32.99 -13.77 0.49
N LEU A 8 -32.60 -14.93 1.03
CA LEU A 8 -31.33 -15.08 1.75
C LEU A 8 -30.13 -14.87 0.83
N VAL A 9 -30.15 -15.44 -0.37
CA VAL A 9 -29.10 -15.23 -1.38
C VAL A 9 -29.02 -13.76 -1.78
N LEU A 10 -30.15 -13.08 -1.99
CA LEU A 10 -30.19 -11.64 -2.31
C LEU A 10 -29.64 -10.77 -1.18
N VAL A 11 -29.97 -11.07 0.08
CA VAL A 11 -29.43 -10.33 1.24
C VAL A 11 -27.94 -10.55 1.39
N ILE A 12 -27.45 -11.78 1.20
CA ILE A 12 -26.02 -12.07 1.22
C ILE A 12 -25.32 -11.35 0.07
N LEU A 13 -25.90 -11.35 -1.14
CA LEU A 13 -25.35 -10.64 -2.31
C LEU A 13 -25.27 -9.13 -2.07
N VAL A 14 -26.31 -8.54 -1.48
CA VAL A 14 -26.36 -7.11 -1.14
C VAL A 14 -25.34 -6.77 -0.05
N LEU A 15 -25.20 -7.61 0.98
CA LEU A 15 -24.18 -7.42 2.02
C LEU A 15 -22.76 -7.60 1.49
N PHE A 16 -22.57 -8.51 0.53
CA PHE A 16 -21.28 -8.72 -0.16
C PHE A 16 -20.92 -7.50 -1.02
N LEU A 17 -21.89 -6.99 -1.80
CA LEU A 17 -21.74 -5.77 -2.60
C LEU A 17 -21.50 -4.51 -1.73
N LEU A 18 -22.13 -4.42 -0.56
CA LEU A 18 -21.89 -3.33 0.39
C LEU A 18 -20.49 -3.41 1.03
N ALA A 19 -19.97 -4.62 1.29
CA ALA A 19 -18.63 -4.82 1.83
C ALA A 19 -17.50 -4.55 0.80
N GLU A 20 -17.80 -4.69 -0.49
CA GLU A 20 -16.91 -4.33 -1.59
C GLU A 20 -16.95 -2.83 -1.90
N GLY A 21 -18.13 -2.19 -1.81
CA GLY A 21 -18.31 -0.75 -2.03
C GLY A 21 -17.88 0.17 -0.88
N ALA A 22 -17.65 -0.35 0.33
CA ALA A 22 -17.29 0.46 1.51
C ALA A 22 -16.02 1.31 1.30
N TRP A 23 -15.06 0.81 0.51
CA TRP A 23 -13.84 1.54 0.18
C TRP A 23 -14.09 2.75 -0.72
N ILE A 24 -14.96 2.59 -1.71
CA ILE A 24 -15.37 3.66 -2.63
C ILE A 24 -16.09 4.75 -1.85
N VAL A 25 -16.94 4.39 -0.89
CA VAL A 25 -17.62 5.37 -0.03
C VAL A 25 -16.60 6.18 0.77
N VAL A 26 -15.60 5.54 1.37
CA VAL A 26 -14.55 6.24 2.11
C VAL A 26 -13.67 7.10 1.20
N LEU A 27 -13.32 6.62 -0.01
CA LEU A 27 -12.56 7.42 -0.99
C LEU A 27 -13.35 8.63 -1.46
N ARG A 28 -14.64 8.47 -1.75
CA ARG A 28 -15.53 9.59 -2.10
C ARG A 28 -15.66 10.59 -0.96
N GLN A 29 -15.71 10.12 0.28
CA GLN A 29 -15.71 10.99 1.45
C GLN A 29 -14.39 11.77 1.57
N ARG A 30 -13.23 11.11 1.38
CA ARG A 30 -11.92 11.77 1.34
C ARG A 30 -11.83 12.80 0.22
N ILE A 31 -12.37 12.50 -0.97
CA ILE A 31 -12.43 13.46 -2.09
C ILE A 31 -13.22 14.71 -1.67
N LYS A 32 -14.40 14.53 -1.06
CA LYS A 32 -15.21 15.66 -0.57
C LYS A 32 -14.50 16.49 0.49
N GLU A 33 -13.83 15.84 1.44
CA GLU A 33 -13.06 16.52 2.49
C GLU A 33 -11.90 17.35 1.89
N LEU A 34 -11.21 16.80 0.90
CA LEU A 34 -10.15 17.51 0.18
C LEU A 34 -10.69 18.69 -0.66
N GLU A 35 -11.82 18.50 -1.34
CA GLU A 35 -12.49 19.56 -2.11
C GLU A 35 -12.96 20.70 -1.19
N PHE A 36 -13.57 20.38 -0.04
CA PHE A 36 -13.99 21.37 0.95
C PHE A 36 -12.79 22.14 1.54
N GLY A 37 -11.71 21.44 1.87
CA GLY A 37 -10.47 22.08 2.34
C GLY A 37 -9.82 22.99 1.28
N MET A 38 -10.00 22.69 0.00
CA MET A 38 -9.53 23.51 -1.12
C MET A 38 -10.34 24.80 -1.28
N GLU A 39 -11.67 24.72 -1.16
CA GLU A 39 -12.57 25.87 -1.19
C GLU A 39 -12.33 26.83 -0.02
N ALA A 40 -11.99 26.30 1.16
CA ALA A 40 -11.71 27.09 2.35
C ALA A 40 -10.38 27.85 2.33
N PHE A 41 -9.39 27.42 1.52
CA PHE A 41 -8.01 27.96 1.57
C PHE A 41 -7.45 28.52 0.25
N GLY A 42 -8.20 28.49 -0.86
CA GLY A 42 -7.80 29.12 -2.13
C GLY A 42 -6.59 28.47 -2.81
N SER A 43 -6.82 27.69 -3.88
CA SER A 43 -5.73 27.01 -4.62
C SER A 43 -4.94 27.93 -5.55
N ARG A 44 -3.61 27.93 -5.43
CA ARG A 44 -2.69 28.28 -6.53
C ARG A 44 -2.17 26.98 -7.15
N ALA A 45 -2.51 26.74 -8.41
CA ALA A 45 -1.97 25.62 -9.17
C ALA A 45 -0.50 25.84 -9.51
N SER A 46 0.39 24.95 -9.03
CA SER A 46 1.74 24.83 -9.55
C SER A 46 1.79 23.67 -10.55
N ILE A 47 2.26 23.94 -11.77
CA ILE A 47 2.46 22.90 -12.79
C ILE A 47 3.75 22.15 -12.44
N GLY A 48 3.64 21.12 -11.61
CA GLY A 48 4.73 20.19 -11.34
C GLY A 48 5.04 19.36 -12.58
N ARG A 49 6.16 19.63 -13.26
CA ARG A 49 6.67 18.73 -14.30
C ARG A 49 7.16 17.43 -13.66
N ARG A 50 6.87 16.30 -14.30
CA ARG A 50 7.46 14.99 -13.98
C ARG A 50 8.98 15.09 -13.92
N PRO A 51 9.66 14.44 -12.96
CA PRO A 51 11.04 14.06 -13.20
C PRO A 51 11.07 13.08 -14.38
N PRO A 52 12.08 13.16 -15.26
CA PRO A 52 12.31 12.09 -16.22
C PRO A 52 12.43 10.76 -15.46
N PRO A 53 12.04 9.62 -16.07
CA PRO A 53 12.35 8.31 -15.52
C PRO A 53 13.84 8.26 -15.15
N PRO A 54 14.22 7.46 -14.12
CA PRO A 54 15.61 7.34 -13.73
C PRO A 54 16.46 7.10 -14.97
N ASP A 55 17.55 7.88 -15.08
CA ASP A 55 18.43 7.89 -16.23
C ASP A 55 18.81 6.44 -16.59
N PRO A 56 18.52 5.96 -17.80
CA PRO A 56 18.86 4.59 -18.19
C PRO A 56 20.37 4.32 -18.15
N THR A 57 21.18 5.36 -18.05
CA THR A 57 22.63 5.25 -17.85
C THR A 57 23.00 4.78 -16.43
N ALA A 58 22.11 4.96 -15.43
CA ALA A 58 22.26 4.37 -14.08
C ALA A 58 21.97 2.86 -14.06
N LEU A 59 21.21 2.34 -15.05
CA LEU A 59 21.00 0.90 -15.24
C LEU A 59 22.27 0.18 -15.72
N THR A 60 23.22 0.91 -16.31
CA THR A 60 24.34 0.34 -17.07
C THR A 60 25.72 0.49 -16.40
N GLN A 61 25.83 1.23 -15.29
CA GLN A 61 27.13 1.48 -14.63
C GLN A 61 27.46 0.62 -13.40
N GLY A 62 26.56 -0.26 -12.93
CA GLY A 62 26.77 -1.16 -11.77
C GLY A 62 26.75 -0.41 -10.43
N LYS A 63 26.02 -0.78 -9.38
CA LYS A 63 25.56 -2.11 -8.90
C LYS A 63 24.17 -1.97 -8.26
N MET A 64 23.08 -2.09 -9.01
CA MET A 64 21.79 -2.36 -8.35
C MET A 64 21.79 -3.81 -7.83
N PRO A 65 21.31 -4.07 -6.60
CA PRO A 65 21.19 -5.44 -6.10
C PRO A 65 20.42 -6.32 -7.10
N PRO A 66 20.85 -7.56 -7.39
CA PRO A 66 20.19 -8.44 -8.36
C PRO A 66 18.69 -8.62 -8.09
N HIS A 67 18.30 -8.58 -6.82
CA HIS A 67 16.90 -8.63 -6.42
C HIS A 67 16.10 -7.40 -6.87
N LEU A 68 16.65 -6.19 -6.71
CA LEU A 68 15.99 -4.96 -7.17
C LEU A 68 15.79 -4.94 -8.69
N VAL A 69 16.78 -5.44 -9.45
CA VAL A 69 16.66 -5.59 -10.90
C VAL A 69 15.47 -6.50 -11.25
N ARG A 70 15.37 -7.66 -10.60
CA ARG A 70 14.25 -8.60 -10.78
C ARG A 70 12.89 -7.95 -10.45
N LEU A 71 12.81 -7.19 -9.36
CA LEU A 71 11.59 -6.47 -8.97
C LEU A 71 11.17 -5.46 -10.05
N LEU A 72 12.11 -4.68 -10.59
CA LEU A 72 11.83 -3.74 -11.69
C LEU A 72 11.39 -4.46 -12.97
N GLU A 73 11.91 -5.66 -13.26
CA GLU A 73 11.44 -6.49 -14.38
C GLU A 73 10.02 -7.00 -14.16
N ILE A 74 9.68 -7.42 -12.94
CA ILE A 74 8.30 -7.81 -12.57
C ILE A 74 7.35 -6.63 -12.78
N ASN A 75 7.67 -5.45 -12.24
CA ASN A 75 6.86 -4.24 -12.43
C ASN A 75 6.65 -3.92 -13.92
N LYS A 76 7.70 -4.01 -14.74
CA LYS A 76 7.57 -3.84 -16.20
C LYS A 76 6.63 -4.87 -16.83
N SER A 77 6.67 -6.13 -16.38
CA SER A 77 5.74 -7.16 -16.87
C SER A 77 4.30 -6.85 -16.54
N LEU A 78 4.03 -6.47 -15.28
CA LEU A 78 2.69 -6.13 -14.82
C LEU A 78 2.08 -4.95 -15.62
N HIS A 79 2.88 -3.92 -15.94
CA HIS A 79 2.48 -2.82 -16.83
C HIS A 79 2.26 -3.25 -18.28
N ARG A 80 3.02 -4.23 -18.78
CA ARG A 80 2.79 -4.79 -20.12
C ARG A 80 1.48 -5.57 -20.17
N GLU A 81 1.24 -6.43 -19.19
CA GLU A 81 0.00 -7.22 -19.07
C GLU A 81 -1.23 -6.32 -19.04
N ASP A 82 -1.20 -5.23 -18.26
CA ASP A 82 -2.30 -4.27 -18.23
C ASP A 82 -2.49 -3.54 -19.56
N ARG A 83 -1.40 -3.17 -20.25
CA ARG A 83 -1.49 -2.55 -21.58
C ARG A 83 -2.02 -3.51 -22.63
N GLU A 84 -1.63 -4.77 -22.58
CA GLU A 84 -2.13 -5.81 -23.48
C GLU A 84 -3.62 -6.07 -23.25
N ARG A 85 -4.09 -6.04 -21.99
CA ARG A 85 -5.47 -6.34 -21.64
C ARG A 85 -6.42 -5.13 -21.76
N TYR A 86 -5.97 -3.93 -21.41
CA TYR A 86 -6.81 -2.74 -21.24
C TYR A 86 -6.35 -1.53 -22.06
N GLY A 87 -5.21 -1.62 -22.75
CA GLY A 87 -4.61 -0.51 -23.51
C GLY A 87 -4.03 0.59 -22.61
N GLU A 88 -3.79 1.76 -23.21
CA GLU A 88 -3.14 2.89 -22.53
C GLU A 88 -4.04 3.61 -21.50
N ALA A 89 -5.35 3.34 -21.49
CA ALA A 89 -6.30 4.01 -20.59
C ALA A 89 -5.98 3.71 -19.11
N VAL A 90 -5.69 2.45 -18.78
CA VAL A 90 -5.33 2.01 -17.42
C VAL A 90 -3.99 2.61 -17.00
N HIS A 91 -3.01 2.63 -17.90
CA HIS A 91 -1.71 3.25 -17.61
C HIS A 91 -1.86 4.76 -17.36
N GLY A 92 -2.66 5.47 -18.16
CA GLY A 92 -2.96 6.89 -17.96
C GLY A 92 -3.63 7.17 -16.60
N LEU A 93 -4.58 6.34 -16.18
CA LEU A 93 -5.23 6.44 -14.87
C LEU A 93 -4.27 6.13 -13.73
N TYR A 94 -3.45 5.07 -13.85
CA TYR A 94 -2.39 4.74 -12.89
C TYR A 94 -1.50 5.95 -12.62
N LEU A 95 -1.00 6.54 -13.69
CA LEU A 95 -0.11 7.69 -13.64
C LEU A 95 -0.74 8.93 -12.98
N GLN A 96 -2.06 9.12 -13.12
CA GLN A 96 -2.80 10.19 -12.43
C GLN A 96 -3.04 9.86 -10.95
N ALA A 97 -3.24 8.58 -10.62
CA ALA A 97 -3.47 8.10 -9.26
C ALA A 97 -2.22 8.17 -8.36
N LEU A 98 -1.03 8.33 -8.97
CA LEU A 98 0.20 8.61 -8.24
C LEU A 98 0.21 10.04 -7.70
N VAL A 99 0.63 10.18 -6.44
CA VAL A 99 0.87 11.49 -5.83
C VAL A 99 2.30 11.86 -6.16
N MET A 100 2.47 12.96 -6.87
CA MET A 100 3.78 13.45 -7.29
C MET A 100 4.57 13.90 -6.06
N ASP A 101 5.46 13.04 -5.57
CA ASP A 101 6.41 13.38 -4.51
C ASP A 101 7.41 14.40 -5.05
N ARG A 102 7.24 15.68 -4.69
CA ARG A 102 8.31 16.69 -4.47
C ARG A 102 7.68 18.05 -4.11
N GLY A 103 7.56 18.31 -2.81
CA GLY A 103 7.12 19.61 -2.27
C GLY A 103 5.70 19.57 -1.66
N PRO A 104 5.17 20.71 -1.20
CA PRO A 104 3.79 20.78 -0.75
C PRO A 104 2.88 20.37 -1.89
N VAL A 105 2.21 19.22 -1.72
CA VAL A 105 1.27 18.68 -2.72
C VAL A 105 0.15 19.70 -2.87
N ASN A 106 -0.03 20.21 -4.08
CA ASN A 106 -1.15 21.06 -4.41
C ASN A 106 -2.46 20.31 -4.10
N PRO A 107 -3.38 20.89 -3.31
CA PRO A 107 -4.67 20.26 -2.98
C PRO A 107 -5.44 19.76 -4.21
N ALA A 108 -5.41 20.52 -5.31
CA ALA A 108 -6.07 20.13 -6.56
C ALA A 108 -5.47 18.84 -7.16
N ASP A 109 -4.14 18.68 -7.12
CA ASP A 109 -3.47 17.48 -7.60
C ASP A 109 -3.81 16.28 -6.71
N ARG A 110 -3.94 16.48 -5.40
CA ARG A 110 -4.39 15.43 -4.49
C ARG A 110 -5.82 14.98 -4.80
N VAL A 111 -6.74 15.91 -5.04
CA VAL A 111 -8.12 15.60 -5.43
C VAL A 111 -8.16 14.80 -6.73
N ASN A 112 -7.43 15.25 -7.76
CA ASN A 112 -7.36 14.56 -9.05
C ASN A 112 -6.77 13.15 -8.90
N SER A 113 -5.75 13.01 -8.06
CA SER A 113 -5.12 11.73 -7.79
C SER A 113 -6.04 10.76 -7.05
N GLU A 114 -6.83 11.22 -6.06
CA GLU A 114 -7.87 10.38 -5.42
C GLU A 114 -9.00 10.02 -6.39
N LYS A 115 -9.42 10.94 -7.27
CA LYS A 115 -10.42 10.65 -8.31
C LYS A 115 -9.92 9.58 -9.28
N ALA A 116 -8.67 9.67 -9.72
CA ALA A 116 -8.06 8.67 -10.59
C ALA A 116 -7.96 7.29 -9.91
N LEU A 117 -7.57 7.25 -8.62
CA LEU A 117 -7.59 6.01 -7.84
C LEU A 117 -9.00 5.42 -7.71
N SER A 118 -10.00 6.25 -7.42
CA SER A 118 -11.41 5.81 -7.36
C SER A 118 -11.85 5.20 -8.69
N ARG A 119 -11.46 5.81 -9.82
CA ARG A 119 -11.76 5.28 -11.16
C ARG A 119 -11.05 3.96 -11.45
N LEU A 120 -9.79 3.79 -11.06
CA LEU A 120 -9.09 2.51 -11.20
C LEU A 120 -9.82 1.39 -10.44
N ILE A 121 -10.24 1.67 -9.21
CA ILE A 121 -10.96 0.70 -8.36
C ILE A 121 -12.34 0.38 -8.94
N GLU A 122 -13.06 1.38 -9.45
CA GLU A 122 -14.42 1.22 -9.98
C GLU A 122 -14.44 0.56 -11.38
N GLU A 123 -13.58 1.04 -12.28
CA GLU A 123 -13.60 0.64 -13.71
C GLU A 123 -12.68 -0.55 -14.00
N TYR A 124 -11.57 -0.69 -13.26
CA TYR A 124 -10.53 -1.69 -13.53
C TYR A 124 -10.07 -2.43 -12.25
N PRO A 125 -10.98 -3.04 -11.47
CA PRO A 125 -10.64 -3.65 -10.17
C PRO A 125 -9.68 -4.83 -10.28
N GLU A 126 -9.53 -5.44 -11.46
CA GLU A 126 -8.61 -6.57 -11.68
C GLU A 126 -7.26 -6.16 -12.28
N ALA A 127 -7.06 -4.88 -12.63
CA ALA A 127 -5.81 -4.42 -13.23
C ALA A 127 -4.67 -4.40 -12.21
N ASN A 128 -3.47 -4.76 -12.66
CA ASN A 128 -2.28 -4.71 -11.80
C ASN A 128 -2.02 -3.26 -11.33
N ALA A 129 -2.26 -2.28 -12.20
CA ALA A 129 -2.21 -0.85 -11.98
C ALA A 129 -3.10 -0.38 -10.81
N THR A 130 -4.28 -0.99 -10.64
CA THR A 130 -5.17 -0.69 -9.50
C THR A 130 -4.51 -1.10 -8.21
N ALA A 131 -3.99 -2.33 -8.15
CA ALA A 131 -3.27 -2.82 -6.98
C ALA A 131 -1.96 -2.06 -6.73
N MET A 132 -1.22 -1.68 -7.77
CA MET A 132 -0.04 -0.81 -7.67
C MET A 132 -0.38 0.57 -7.12
N ALA A 133 -1.43 1.22 -7.61
CA ALA A 133 -1.83 2.54 -7.12
C ALA A 133 -2.22 2.49 -5.64
N ILE A 134 -2.95 1.46 -5.20
CA ILE A 134 -3.28 1.23 -3.79
C ILE A 134 -1.99 1.02 -2.97
N ALA A 135 -1.08 0.19 -3.47
CA ALA A 135 0.21 -0.08 -2.84
C ALA A 135 1.05 1.21 -2.67
N ASP A 136 1.15 2.03 -3.72
CA ASP A 136 1.86 3.32 -3.66
C ASP A 136 1.24 4.26 -2.61
N ARG A 137 -0.10 4.30 -2.47
CA ARG A 137 -0.76 5.08 -1.41
C ARG A 137 -0.46 4.55 -0.01
N ALA A 138 -0.43 3.24 0.17
CA ALA A 138 -0.09 2.62 1.45
C ALA A 138 1.37 2.93 1.84
N LEU A 139 2.30 2.84 0.89
CA LEU A 139 3.71 3.14 1.11
C LEU A 139 3.94 4.65 1.36
N GLU A 140 3.26 5.54 0.64
CA GLU A 140 3.28 6.98 0.90
C GLU A 140 2.79 7.29 2.33
N ALA A 141 1.69 6.67 2.75
CA ALA A 141 1.16 6.81 4.11
C ALA A 141 2.17 6.31 5.17
N ALA A 142 2.86 5.19 4.88
CA ALA A 142 3.88 4.64 5.76
C ALA A 142 5.08 5.60 5.88
N MET A 143 5.54 6.19 4.77
CA MET A 143 6.59 7.21 4.78
C MET A 143 6.22 8.44 5.62
N ARG A 144 4.93 8.81 5.62
CA ARG A 144 4.39 9.92 6.43
C ARG A 144 3.94 9.51 7.83
N ARG A 145 4.21 8.27 8.26
CA ARG A 145 3.83 7.71 9.58
C ARG A 145 2.33 7.81 9.88
N LYS A 146 1.47 7.77 8.85
CA LYS A 146 0.01 7.79 8.99
C LYS A 146 -0.53 6.37 9.08
N THR A 147 -0.33 5.69 10.22
CA THR A 147 -0.64 4.26 10.38
C THR A 147 -2.09 3.90 10.05
N SER A 148 -3.07 4.76 10.38
CA SER A 148 -4.48 4.53 10.01
C SER A 148 -4.72 4.49 8.49
N ASP A 149 -4.04 5.36 7.74
CA ASP A 149 -4.07 5.35 6.27
C ASP A 149 -3.39 4.09 5.72
N VAL A 150 -2.27 3.67 6.32
CA VAL A 150 -1.60 2.42 5.93
C VAL A 150 -2.53 1.23 6.13
N GLU A 151 -3.20 1.11 7.28
CA GLU A 151 -4.18 0.04 7.54
C GLU A 151 -5.32 0.03 6.53
N PHE A 152 -5.84 1.23 6.20
CA PHE A 152 -6.90 1.40 5.21
C PHE A 152 -6.49 0.87 3.83
N TYR A 153 -5.38 1.36 3.27
CA TYR A 153 -4.92 0.96 1.95
C TYR A 153 -4.37 -0.47 1.94
N PHE A 154 -3.74 -0.94 3.02
CA PHE A 154 -3.28 -2.32 3.14
C PHE A 154 -4.45 -3.33 3.09
N LYS A 155 -5.55 -3.04 3.79
CA LYS A 155 -6.76 -3.88 3.75
C LYS A 155 -7.46 -3.81 2.39
N MET A 156 -7.34 -2.70 1.67
CA MET A 156 -7.82 -2.60 0.29
C MET A 156 -6.95 -3.41 -0.66
N LEU A 157 -5.62 -3.35 -0.51
CA LEU A 157 -4.65 -4.11 -1.29
C LEU A 157 -4.83 -5.61 -1.07
N SER A 158 -5.04 -6.07 0.16
CA SER A 158 -5.21 -7.50 0.47
C SER A 158 -6.43 -8.15 -0.20
N LYS A 159 -7.40 -7.36 -0.66
CA LYS A 159 -8.55 -7.84 -1.44
C LYS A 159 -8.27 -7.97 -2.94
N GLN A 160 -7.14 -7.46 -3.43
CA GLN A 160 -6.76 -7.54 -4.84
C GLN A 160 -6.27 -8.95 -5.19
N LYS A 161 -6.66 -9.46 -6.35
CA LYS A 161 -6.37 -10.85 -6.79
C LYS A 161 -4.87 -11.18 -6.79
N ASN A 162 -4.02 -10.21 -7.13
CA ASN A 162 -2.57 -10.39 -7.32
C ASN A 162 -1.71 -9.68 -6.26
N HIS A 163 -2.27 -9.35 -5.08
CA HIS A 163 -1.61 -8.45 -4.11
C HIS A 163 -0.21 -8.87 -3.65
N GLN A 164 0.08 -10.17 -3.57
CA GLN A 164 1.39 -10.70 -3.11
C GLN A 164 2.51 -10.56 -4.15
N GLY A 165 2.21 -10.21 -5.40
CA GLY A 165 3.19 -10.03 -6.48
C GLY A 165 3.30 -8.59 -6.98
N ILE A 166 2.61 -7.65 -6.33
CA ILE A 166 2.61 -6.25 -6.77
C ILE A 166 3.92 -5.58 -6.41
N VAL A 167 4.60 -5.10 -7.45
CA VAL A 167 5.82 -4.32 -7.35
C VAL A 167 5.57 -2.92 -7.86
N THR A 168 5.90 -1.91 -7.06
CA THR A 168 5.77 -0.50 -7.46
C THR A 168 6.85 -0.10 -8.47
N ASP A 169 6.66 1.05 -9.12
CA ASP A 169 7.64 1.61 -10.07
C ASP A 169 9.01 1.91 -9.43
N LYS A 170 9.05 1.96 -8.09
CA LYS A 170 10.28 2.12 -7.30
C LYS A 170 10.99 0.79 -7.01
N GLY A 171 10.49 -0.33 -7.53
CA GLY A 171 11.07 -1.66 -7.30
C GLY A 171 10.85 -2.18 -5.88
N VAL A 172 9.69 -1.87 -5.28
CA VAL A 172 9.31 -2.34 -3.94
C VAL A 172 8.17 -3.35 -4.06
N GLU A 173 8.39 -4.56 -3.55
CA GLU A 173 7.32 -5.54 -3.35
C GLU A 173 6.44 -5.08 -2.18
N ALA A 174 5.31 -4.46 -2.51
CA ALA A 174 4.63 -3.59 -1.57
C ALA A 174 4.02 -4.35 -0.39
N TYR A 175 3.43 -5.53 -0.65
CA TYR A 175 2.65 -6.22 0.37
C TYR A 175 3.52 -6.72 1.53
N SER A 176 4.68 -7.31 1.24
CA SER A 176 5.62 -7.78 2.27
C SER A 176 6.24 -6.61 3.05
N SER A 177 6.59 -5.50 2.36
CA SER A 177 7.07 -4.29 3.04
C SER A 177 6.01 -3.67 3.97
N LEU A 178 4.74 -3.65 3.55
CA LEU A 178 3.64 -3.14 4.37
C LEU A 178 3.32 -4.06 5.56
N LEU A 179 3.41 -5.38 5.38
CA LEU A 179 3.31 -6.35 6.48
C LEU A 179 4.35 -6.07 7.55
N LEU A 180 5.62 -5.92 7.16
CA LEU A 180 6.71 -5.62 8.08
C LEU A 180 6.49 -4.28 8.81
N TYR A 181 6.14 -3.23 8.06
CA TYR A 181 5.84 -1.91 8.63
C TYR A 181 4.71 -1.97 9.66
N LEU A 182 3.57 -2.58 9.31
CA LEU A 182 2.41 -2.66 10.19
C LEU A 182 2.71 -3.50 11.43
N THR A 183 3.42 -4.62 11.27
CA THR A 183 3.77 -5.50 12.40
C THR A 183 4.57 -4.73 13.46
N ARG A 184 5.62 -4.01 13.06
CA ARG A 184 6.43 -3.21 13.99
C ARG A 184 5.63 -2.09 14.66
N ASN A 185 4.77 -1.40 13.90
CA ASN A 185 3.90 -0.40 14.51
C ASN A 185 2.93 -1.03 15.51
N TYR A 186 2.37 -2.19 15.22
CA TYR A 186 1.50 -2.89 16.16
C TYR A 186 2.21 -3.34 17.44
N ILE A 187 3.47 -3.81 17.34
CA ILE A 187 4.29 -4.11 18.52
C ILE A 187 4.48 -2.84 19.35
N ARG A 188 4.96 -1.76 18.73
CA ARG A 188 5.24 -0.48 19.41
C ARG A 188 4.00 0.14 20.04
N ASP A 189 2.85 0.03 19.38
CA ASP A 189 1.59 0.63 19.83
C ASP A 189 0.82 -0.30 20.79
N GLY A 190 1.43 -1.41 21.25
CA GLY A 190 0.82 -2.36 22.20
C GLY A 190 -0.32 -3.20 21.62
N ARG A 191 -0.52 -3.18 20.30
CA ARG A 191 -1.54 -3.96 19.58
C ARG A 191 -1.04 -5.37 19.27
N LEU A 192 -0.61 -6.08 20.31
CA LEU A 192 0.19 -7.30 20.22
C LEU A 192 -0.51 -8.45 19.47
N GLU A 193 -1.83 -8.62 19.66
CA GLU A 193 -2.61 -9.64 18.93
C GLU A 193 -2.57 -9.44 17.41
N LYS A 194 -2.68 -8.18 16.96
CA LYS A 194 -2.59 -7.84 15.53
C LYS A 194 -1.18 -8.03 15.01
N ALA A 195 -0.16 -7.73 15.81
CA ALA A 195 1.23 -8.02 15.44
C ALA A 195 1.42 -9.53 15.25
N GLU A 196 0.92 -10.36 16.16
CA GLU A 196 1.02 -11.81 16.08
C GLU A 196 0.29 -12.41 14.86
N GLU A 197 -0.87 -11.87 14.48
CA GLU A 197 -1.54 -12.23 13.23
C GLU A 197 -0.64 -11.98 12.01
N LEU A 198 -0.02 -10.80 11.93
CA LEU A 198 0.85 -10.45 10.80
C LEU A 198 2.15 -11.25 10.78
N ILE A 199 2.73 -11.55 11.96
CA ILE A 199 3.93 -12.43 12.04
C ILE A 199 3.60 -13.81 11.49
N ARG A 200 2.48 -14.42 11.88
CA ARG A 200 2.05 -15.72 11.33
C ARG A 200 1.88 -15.68 9.81
N LYS A 201 1.38 -14.56 9.28
CA LYS A 201 1.26 -14.37 7.83
C LYS A 201 2.61 -14.27 7.11
N ILE A 202 3.60 -13.62 7.73
CA ILE A 202 4.98 -13.60 7.21
C ILE A 202 5.57 -15.01 7.24
N GLU A 203 5.37 -15.75 8.34
CA GLU A 203 5.82 -17.14 8.51
C GLU A 203 5.20 -18.09 7.48
N SER A 204 3.93 -17.88 7.08
CA SER A 204 3.24 -18.74 6.12
C SER A 204 3.51 -18.38 4.66
N ASP A 205 3.43 -17.09 4.31
CA ASP A 205 3.33 -16.66 2.91
C ASP A 205 4.67 -16.17 2.34
N TYR A 206 5.65 -15.88 3.21
CA TYR A 206 6.92 -15.24 2.88
C TYR A 206 8.14 -15.92 3.51
N SER A 207 8.00 -17.11 4.09
CA SER A 207 9.09 -17.79 4.82
C SER A 207 10.42 -17.87 4.05
N ASP A 208 10.33 -18.22 2.77
CA ASP A 208 11.43 -18.41 1.81
C ASP A 208 11.61 -17.22 0.86
N LYS A 209 10.72 -16.22 0.91
CA LYS A 209 10.77 -15.03 0.07
C LYS A 209 11.60 -13.93 0.72
N LEU A 210 12.26 -13.13 -0.10
CA LEU A 210 13.00 -11.98 0.37
C LEU A 210 12.05 -10.84 0.74
N VAL A 211 12.16 -10.36 1.97
CA VAL A 211 11.45 -9.18 2.46
C VAL A 211 12.49 -8.08 2.68
N ALA A 212 12.22 -6.91 2.11
CA ALA A 212 13.07 -5.74 2.30
C ALA A 212 12.81 -5.14 3.69
N ASP A 213 13.82 -5.21 4.55
CA ASP A 213 13.91 -4.42 5.76
C ASP A 213 14.80 -3.18 5.53
N ARG A 214 14.91 -2.28 6.51
CA ARG A 214 15.92 -1.22 6.51
C ARG A 214 17.03 -1.60 7.49
N ASP A 215 18.27 -1.46 7.05
CA ASP A 215 19.42 -1.57 7.94
C ASP A 215 19.61 -0.30 8.78
N GLN A 216 20.69 -0.27 9.57
CA GLN A 216 21.03 0.87 10.42
C GLN A 216 21.38 2.15 9.63
N SER A 217 21.77 2.01 8.36
CA SER A 217 22.06 3.13 7.46
C SER A 217 20.81 3.63 6.72
N GLY A 218 19.70 2.90 6.81
CA GLY A 218 18.44 3.20 6.13
C GLY A 218 18.35 2.62 4.72
N GLU A 219 19.38 1.90 4.27
CA GLU A 219 19.41 1.16 3.02
C GLU A 219 18.56 -0.12 3.14
N PRO A 220 18.00 -0.64 2.03
CA PRO A 220 17.23 -1.86 2.10
C PRO A 220 18.15 -3.07 2.37
N ASP A 221 17.77 -3.90 3.33
CA ASP A 221 18.39 -5.19 3.65
C ASP A 221 17.38 -6.30 3.39
N TRP A 222 17.64 -7.10 2.34
CA TRP A 222 16.73 -8.16 1.90
C TRP A 222 17.08 -9.46 2.62
N ARG A 223 16.14 -9.95 3.43
CA ARG A 223 16.30 -11.18 4.21
C ARG A 223 15.12 -12.12 3.99
N PRO A 224 15.31 -13.44 4.14
CA PRO A 224 14.20 -14.39 4.12
C PRO A 224 13.13 -14.01 5.15
N GLY A 225 11.85 -14.13 4.80
CA GLY A 225 10.76 -13.80 5.72
C GLY A 225 10.79 -14.62 7.01
N SER A 226 11.36 -15.83 6.99
CA SER A 226 11.62 -16.64 8.19
C SER A 226 12.58 -15.96 9.18
N GLU A 227 13.63 -15.28 8.71
CA GLU A 227 14.54 -14.51 9.55
C GLU A 227 13.86 -13.26 10.11
N ILE A 228 13.10 -12.56 9.27
CA ILE A 228 12.31 -11.39 9.67
C ILE A 228 11.27 -11.77 10.73
N ALA A 229 10.53 -12.85 10.52
CA ALA A 229 9.55 -13.36 11.49
C ALA A 229 10.21 -13.71 12.81
N LYS A 230 11.36 -14.39 12.81
CA LYS A 230 12.12 -14.69 14.03
C LYS A 230 12.54 -13.43 14.78
N ALA A 231 12.95 -12.37 14.06
CA ALA A 231 13.25 -11.08 14.68
C ALA A 231 12.01 -10.45 15.31
N LEU A 232 10.90 -10.40 14.58
CA LEU A 232 9.62 -9.85 15.05
C LEU A 232 9.05 -10.63 16.24
N ARG A 233 9.23 -11.95 16.30
CA ARG A 233 8.85 -12.78 17.47
C ARG A 233 9.64 -12.37 18.72
N ARG A 234 10.93 -12.05 18.58
CA ARG A 234 11.74 -11.55 19.70
C ARG A 234 11.28 -10.16 20.13
N GLU A 235 11.06 -9.26 19.18
CA GLU A 235 10.52 -7.92 19.46
C GLU A 235 9.16 -8.00 20.20
N LEU A 236 8.26 -8.88 19.74
CA LEU A 236 6.96 -9.13 20.37
C LEU A 236 7.13 -9.65 21.81
N ALA A 237 7.99 -10.65 22.02
CA ALA A 237 8.24 -11.21 23.35
C ALA A 237 8.85 -10.18 24.31
N SER A 238 9.74 -9.32 23.83
CA SER A 238 10.27 -8.21 24.62
C SER A 238 9.17 -7.22 25.00
N ALA A 239 8.30 -6.83 24.07
CA ALA A 239 7.17 -5.93 24.34
C ALA A 239 6.13 -6.55 25.30
N GLN A 240 5.95 -7.88 25.28
CA GLN A 240 5.10 -8.60 26.23
C GLN A 240 5.70 -8.67 27.65
N ALA A 241 7.04 -8.66 27.74
CA ALA A 241 7.76 -8.74 29.01
C ALA A 241 7.95 -7.38 29.70
N GLU A 242 7.72 -6.26 29.01
CA GLU A 242 7.71 -4.93 29.63
C GLU A 242 6.51 -4.80 30.59
N PRO A 243 6.72 -4.63 31.91
CA PRO A 243 5.62 -4.41 32.83
C PRO A 243 4.93 -3.08 32.53
N ALA A 244 3.64 -2.98 32.88
CA ALA A 244 2.82 -1.76 32.78
C ALA A 244 3.27 -0.64 33.73
N THR A 245 4.57 -0.41 33.91
CA THR A 245 5.15 0.68 34.68
C THR A 245 5.30 1.92 33.80
N GLY A 246 4.15 2.49 33.44
CA GLY A 246 4.03 3.80 32.81
C GLY A 246 3.48 4.86 33.76
N GLN A 247 3.81 4.82 35.06
CA GLN A 247 3.76 6.03 35.89
C GLN A 247 5.07 6.79 35.66
N ARG A 248 4.98 7.92 34.95
CA ARG A 248 6.01 8.96 35.04
C ARG A 248 6.06 9.44 36.50
N PRO A 249 7.18 9.37 37.22
CA PRO A 249 7.35 10.22 38.39
C PRO A 249 7.49 11.65 37.89
N GLY A 250 6.72 12.56 38.49
CA GLY A 250 6.87 13.99 38.27
C GLY A 250 8.28 14.45 38.65
N GLY A 251 8.80 15.39 37.85
CA GLY A 251 10.01 16.16 38.08
C GLY A 251 9.93 17.40 37.20
#